data_AF-A0A4Y3KN12-F1
#
_entry.id   AF-A0A4Y3KN12-F1
#
_cell.length_a   1.000
_cell.length_b   1.000
_cell.length_c   1.000
_cell.angle_alpha   90.00
_cell.angle_beta   90.00
_cell.angle_gamma   90.00
#
_symmetry.space_group_name_H-M   'P 1'
#
loop_
_entity.id
_entity.type
_entity.pdbx_description
1 polymer ?
#
loop_
_entity_poly.entity_id
_entity_poly.type
_entity_poly.pdbx_seq_one_letter_code
_entity_poly.pdbx_strand_id
1 'polypeptide(L)'
;MTARVRWADVRRDAPDLAAVVEALFRAGTNKTMATLRADGSPRISGTELELGDDVTLGMMPGSVKLQDVLRDPRVAVHSPTLEPPSDTTQWLGDAKLAGRLVEVARPAEGPPGAYFALDVTEVVHTRLDESGTRLVVTSWHPGRGTTTLSRD
;
A
#
# COMPACT_ATOMS: atom_id res chain seq x y z
N MET A 1 -17.99 -15.19 6.51
CA MET A 1 -17.11 -14.15 5.93
C MET A 1 -16.11 -13.80 7.00
N THR A 2 -14.81 -14.02 6.76
CA THR A 2 -13.75 -13.55 7.66
C THR A 2 -13.77 -12.02 7.70
N ALA A 3 -13.57 -11.43 8.87
CA ALA A 3 -13.43 -9.98 8.99
C ALA A 3 -12.20 -9.51 8.18
N ARG A 4 -12.30 -8.34 7.52
CA ARG A 4 -11.17 -7.74 6.80
C ARG A 4 -10.04 -7.42 7.78
N VAL A 5 -8.80 -7.52 7.30
CA VAL A 5 -7.60 -7.07 8.01
C VAL A 5 -7.48 -5.56 7.83
N ARG A 6 -7.54 -4.82 8.95
CA ARG A 6 -7.49 -3.36 8.97
C ARG A 6 -6.06 -2.86 9.20
N TRP A 7 -5.82 -1.57 8.99
CA TRP A 7 -4.51 -0.98 9.30
C TRP A 7 -4.23 -1.02 10.82
N ALA A 8 -5.26 -0.89 11.66
CA ALA A 8 -5.14 -1.04 13.10
C ALA A 8 -4.62 -2.43 13.51
N ASP A 9 -4.95 -3.49 12.76
CA ASP A 9 -4.44 -4.84 13.00
C ASP A 9 -2.94 -4.92 12.67
N VAL A 10 -2.51 -4.32 11.55
CA VAL A 10 -1.08 -4.23 11.19
C VAL A 10 -0.30 -3.47 12.26
N ARG A 11 -0.81 -2.31 12.72
CA ARG A 11 -0.17 -1.52 13.79
C ARG A 11 0.00 -2.31 15.09
N ARG A 12 -0.99 -3.13 15.44
CA ARG A 12 -0.92 -4.01 16.62
C ARG A 12 0.11 -5.13 16.42
N ASP A 13 0.09 -5.77 15.26
CA ASP A 13 0.87 -6.99 15.01
C ASP A 13 2.34 -6.70 14.64
N ALA A 14 2.63 -5.53 14.03
CA ALA A 14 3.96 -5.12 13.57
C ALA A 14 4.17 -3.59 13.69
N PRO A 15 4.24 -3.05 14.92
CA PRO A 15 4.24 -1.60 15.18
C PRO A 15 5.39 -0.85 14.49
N ASP A 16 6.62 -1.40 14.53
CA ASP A 16 7.79 -0.73 13.93
C ASP A 16 7.69 -0.66 12.41
N LEU A 17 7.25 -1.76 11.77
CA LEU A 17 7.02 -1.78 10.32
C LEU A 17 5.90 -0.80 9.94
N ALA A 18 4.80 -0.80 10.69
CA ALA A 18 3.67 0.09 10.45
C ALA A 18 4.11 1.57 10.53
N ALA A 19 4.91 1.94 11.53
CA ALA A 19 5.40 3.32 11.68
C ALA A 19 6.22 3.79 10.48
N VAL A 20 7.14 2.96 9.97
CA VAL A 20 7.96 3.31 8.80
C VAL A 20 7.12 3.37 7.52
N VAL A 21 6.20 2.41 7.33
CA VAL A 21 5.30 2.43 6.18
C VAL A 21 4.39 3.65 6.19
N GLU A 22 3.85 4.05 7.34
CA GLU A 22 3.08 5.29 7.49
C GLU A 22 3.90 6.51 7.07
N ALA A 23 5.13 6.63 7.56
CA ALA A 23 6.02 7.74 7.18
C ALA A 23 6.23 7.80 5.67
N LEU A 24 6.51 6.67 5.03
CA LEU A 24 6.72 6.57 3.58
C LEU A 24 5.46 6.90 2.77
N PHE A 25 4.28 6.42 3.20
CA PHE A 25 3.02 6.75 2.52
C PHE A 25 2.58 8.21 2.72
N ARG A 26 3.00 8.86 3.81
CA ARG A 26 2.73 10.28 4.07
C ARG A 26 3.75 11.24 3.44
N ALA A 27 4.87 10.75 2.94
CA ALA A 27 5.95 11.57 2.38
C ALA A 27 5.57 12.34 1.10
N GLY A 28 4.46 11.99 0.45
CA GLY A 28 3.94 12.71 -0.71
C GLY A 28 2.52 12.24 -1.05
N THR A 29 1.73 13.07 -1.74
CA THR A 29 0.33 12.78 -2.04
C THR A 29 0.16 11.59 -2.99
N ASN A 30 0.86 11.64 -4.13
CA ASN A 30 0.68 10.71 -5.24
C ASN A 30 1.34 9.35 -5.01
N LYS A 31 0.59 8.28 -5.28
CA LYS A 31 1.01 6.87 -5.19
C LYS A 31 0.85 6.20 -6.55
N THR A 32 1.52 5.06 -6.72
CA THR A 32 1.32 4.19 -7.89
C THR A 32 0.55 2.94 -7.48
N MET A 33 -0.55 2.66 -8.17
CA MET A 33 -1.40 1.50 -7.92
C MET A 33 -1.40 0.54 -9.09
N ALA A 34 -1.24 -0.75 -8.81
CA ALA A 34 -1.43 -1.85 -9.73
C ALA A 34 -2.84 -2.45 -9.58
N THR A 35 -3.47 -2.73 -10.73
CA THR A 35 -4.79 -3.38 -10.87
C THR A 35 -4.71 -4.43 -11.98
N LEU A 36 -5.72 -5.29 -12.10
CA LEU A 36 -5.78 -6.33 -13.12
C LEU A 36 -6.79 -5.96 -14.22
N ARG A 37 -6.33 -5.93 -15.47
CA ARG A 37 -7.20 -5.78 -16.64
C ARG A 37 -8.08 -7.03 -16.82
N ALA A 38 -9.07 -6.94 -17.71
CA ALA A 38 -9.96 -8.06 -18.03
C ALA A 38 -9.23 -9.33 -18.54
N ASP A 39 -8.07 -9.16 -19.17
CA ASP A 39 -7.21 -10.25 -19.64
C ASP A 39 -6.20 -10.74 -18.58
N GLY A 40 -6.27 -10.20 -17.35
CA GLY A 40 -5.36 -10.51 -16.26
C GLY A 40 -4.01 -9.78 -16.30
N SER A 41 -3.74 -8.97 -17.33
CA SER A 41 -2.50 -8.20 -17.41
C SER A 41 -2.48 -7.04 -16.40
N PRO A 42 -1.30 -6.67 -15.84
CA PRO A 42 -1.19 -5.63 -14.82
C PRO A 42 -1.31 -4.22 -15.42
N ARG A 43 -2.17 -3.37 -14.86
CA ARG A 43 -2.26 -1.93 -15.17
C ARG A 43 -1.75 -1.10 -13.99
N ILE A 44 -0.92 -0.09 -14.28
CA ILE A 44 -0.54 0.94 -13.30
C ILE A 44 -1.38 2.21 -13.49
N SER A 45 -1.66 2.90 -12.39
CA SER A 45 -2.34 4.20 -12.37
C SER A 45 -1.91 5.02 -11.16
N GLY A 46 -1.97 6.35 -11.26
CA GLY A 46 -1.86 7.22 -10.09
C GLY A 46 -3.05 7.04 -9.14
N THR A 47 -2.80 7.08 -7.83
CA THR A 47 -3.83 7.07 -6.80
C THR A 47 -3.40 7.88 -5.59
N GLU A 48 -4.37 8.16 -4.73
CA GLU A 48 -4.17 8.67 -3.37
C GLU A 48 -4.79 7.66 -2.40
N LEU A 49 -4.31 7.63 -1.16
CA LEU A 49 -4.91 6.86 -0.08
C LEU A 49 -4.70 7.55 1.26
N GLU A 50 -5.57 7.23 2.20
CA GLU A 50 -5.52 7.68 3.58
C GLU A 50 -5.25 6.51 4.52
N LEU A 51 -4.39 6.75 5.50
CA LEU A 51 -4.05 5.80 6.57
C LEU A 51 -4.68 6.29 7.88
N GLY A 52 -5.70 5.55 8.35
CA GLY A 52 -6.31 5.68 9.67
C GLY A 52 -6.38 4.32 10.36
N ASP A 53 -7.50 3.97 10.99
CA ASP A 53 -7.71 2.59 11.43
C ASP A 53 -7.87 1.61 10.27
N ASP A 54 -8.33 2.11 9.11
CA ASP A 54 -8.37 1.42 7.84
C ASP A 54 -7.44 2.13 6.84
N VAL A 55 -7.05 1.43 5.77
CA VAL A 55 -6.44 2.05 4.59
C VAL A 55 -7.58 2.32 3.61
N THR A 56 -7.85 3.58 3.29
CA THR A 56 -8.99 3.94 2.43
C THR A 56 -8.56 4.73 1.21
N LEU A 57 -9.27 4.56 0.09
CA LEU A 57 -9.05 5.32 -1.14
C LEU A 57 -10.33 5.52 -1.93
N GLY A 58 -10.35 6.60 -2.72
CA GLY A 58 -11.44 6.93 -3.64
C GLY A 58 -11.02 6.77 -5.10
N MET A 59 -12.00 6.53 -5.97
CA MET A 59 -11.81 6.53 -7.41
C MET A 59 -12.87 7.36 -8.12
N MET A 60 -12.41 8.17 -9.07
CA MET A 60 -13.31 8.95 -9.92
C MET A 60 -14.21 8.04 -10.76
N PRO A 61 -15.49 8.42 -10.96
CA PRO A 61 -16.41 7.70 -11.84
C PRO A 61 -15.82 7.54 -13.25
N GLY A 62 -16.02 6.38 -13.86
CA GLY A 62 -15.55 6.10 -15.22
C GLY A 62 -14.04 5.87 -15.36
N SER A 63 -13.24 6.03 -14.30
CA SER A 63 -11.80 5.75 -14.37
C SER A 63 -11.52 4.29 -14.70
N VAL A 64 -10.49 4.05 -15.50
CA VAL A 64 -10.17 2.69 -15.97
C VAL A 64 -9.71 1.76 -14.83
N LYS A 65 -9.04 2.31 -13.81
CA LYS A 65 -8.70 1.57 -12.58
C LYS A 65 -9.94 1.16 -11.76
N LEU A 66 -11.00 1.96 -11.78
CA LEU A 66 -12.28 1.58 -11.16
C LEU A 66 -12.93 0.42 -11.91
N GLN A 67 -12.92 0.44 -13.24
CA GLN A 67 -13.43 -0.67 -14.04
C GLN A 67 -12.64 -1.98 -13.81
N ASP A 68 -11.33 -1.87 -13.58
CA ASP A 68 -10.50 -3.02 -13.23
C ASP A 68 -10.88 -3.56 -11.84
N VAL A 69 -10.95 -2.69 -10.81
CA VAL A 69 -11.27 -3.08 -9.43
C VAL A 69 -12.66 -3.68 -9.27
N LEU A 70 -13.65 -3.16 -10.00
CA LEU A 70 -15.01 -3.71 -9.99
C LEU A 70 -15.06 -5.12 -10.59
N ARG A 71 -14.12 -5.46 -11.47
CA ARG A 71 -13.99 -6.82 -12.04
C ARG A 71 -13.15 -7.72 -11.15
N ASP A 72 -12.02 -7.22 -10.66
CA ASP A 72 -11.13 -7.93 -9.76
C ASP A 72 -10.59 -6.96 -8.70
N PRO A 73 -10.95 -7.14 -7.41
CA PRO A 73 -10.62 -6.18 -6.36
C PRO A 73 -9.16 -6.30 -5.88
N ARG A 74 -8.34 -7.18 -6.47
CA ARG A 74 -6.93 -7.34 -6.07
C ARG A 74 -6.10 -6.16 -6.54
N VAL A 75 -5.35 -5.58 -5.60
CA VAL A 75 -4.55 -4.37 -5.85
C VAL A 75 -3.23 -4.44 -5.10
N ALA A 76 -2.26 -3.69 -5.60
CA ALA A 76 -1.06 -3.31 -4.86
C ALA A 76 -0.83 -1.82 -5.01
N VAL A 77 -0.45 -1.13 -3.94
CA VAL A 77 -0.14 0.29 -3.94
C VAL A 77 1.29 0.47 -3.44
N HIS A 78 2.08 1.20 -4.21
CA HIS A 78 3.42 1.64 -3.87
C HIS A 78 3.37 3.03 -3.24
N SER A 79 4.22 3.28 -2.24
CA SER A 79 4.49 4.63 -1.71
C SER A 79 4.93 5.58 -2.83
N PRO A 80 4.96 6.91 -2.59
CA PRO A 80 5.58 7.82 -3.55
C PRO A 80 7.03 7.38 -3.75
N THR A 81 7.47 7.30 -5.01
CA THR A 81 8.88 7.08 -5.32
C THR A 81 9.56 8.45 -5.26
N LEU A 82 10.41 8.63 -4.26
CA LEU A 82 11.17 9.86 -4.06
C LEU A 82 12.64 9.60 -4.39
N GLU A 83 13.31 10.61 -4.94
CA GLU A 83 14.75 10.52 -5.20
C GLU A 83 15.48 10.24 -3.87
N PRO A 84 16.37 9.23 -3.82
CA PRO A 84 17.14 8.98 -2.62
C PRO A 84 18.06 10.17 -2.30
N PRO A 85 18.35 10.43 -1.02
CA PRO A 85 19.38 11.38 -0.64
C PRO A 85 20.75 11.00 -1.23
N SER A 86 21.65 11.98 -1.34
CA SER A 86 23.01 11.76 -1.85
C SER A 86 23.78 10.72 -1.04
N ASP A 87 23.53 10.67 0.27
CA ASP A 87 23.94 9.57 1.13
C ASP A 87 22.82 8.53 1.18
N THR A 88 22.97 7.48 0.38
CA THR A 88 21.93 6.45 0.22
C THR A 88 21.65 5.66 1.50
N THR A 89 22.53 5.70 2.50
CA THR A 89 22.28 5.09 3.82
C THR A 89 21.16 5.79 4.58
N GLN A 90 20.85 7.05 4.23
CA GLN A 90 19.75 7.83 4.79
C GLN A 90 18.44 7.63 4.02
N TRP A 91 18.45 6.83 2.94
CA TRP A 91 17.22 6.52 2.22
C TRP A 91 16.33 5.64 3.08
N LEU A 92 15.18 6.18 3.49
CA LEU A 92 14.20 5.44 4.29
C LEU A 92 13.64 4.21 3.55
N GLY A 93 13.77 4.17 2.22
CA GLY A 93 13.28 3.06 1.40
C GLY A 93 11.98 3.37 0.68
N ASP A 94 11.33 2.30 0.24
CA ASP A 94 9.99 2.29 -0.35
C ASP A 94 9.07 1.33 0.41
N ALA A 95 7.77 1.60 0.38
CA ALA A 95 6.77 0.75 0.98
C ALA A 95 5.68 0.32 -0.01
N LYS A 96 5.10 -0.86 0.22
CA LYS A 96 3.99 -1.40 -0.56
C LYS A 96 2.91 -1.96 0.35
N LEU A 97 1.67 -1.75 -0.05
CA LEU A 97 0.49 -2.36 0.53
C LEU A 97 -0.21 -3.17 -0.55
N ALA A 98 -0.54 -4.43 -0.30
CA ALA A 98 -1.35 -5.23 -1.22
C ALA A 98 -2.51 -5.89 -0.51
N GLY A 99 -3.59 -6.13 -1.26
CA GLY A 99 -4.82 -6.61 -0.67
C GLY A 99 -5.99 -6.63 -1.64
N ARG A 100 -7.19 -6.66 -1.06
CA ARG A 100 -8.45 -6.62 -1.79
C ARG A 100 -9.23 -5.38 -1.40
N LEU A 101 -9.74 -4.65 -2.38
CA LEU A 101 -10.62 -3.52 -2.10
C LEU A 101 -12.03 -3.99 -1.76
N VAL A 102 -12.56 -3.43 -0.68
CA VAL A 102 -13.92 -3.63 -0.19
C VAL A 102 -14.63 -2.29 -0.30
N GLU A 103 -15.76 -2.23 -1.00
CA GLU A 103 -16.53 -1.00 -1.14
C GLU A 103 -17.03 -0.52 0.23
N VAL A 104 -16.92 0.79 0.45
CA VAL A 104 -17.40 1.46 1.66
C VAL A 104 -18.24 2.67 1.29
N ALA A 105 -19.04 3.15 2.24
CA ALA A 105 -19.82 4.35 2.05
C ALA A 105 -18.92 5.55 1.72
N ARG A 106 -19.38 6.40 0.80
CA ARG A 106 -18.76 7.70 0.53
C ARG A 106 -18.73 8.55 1.82
N PRO A 107 -17.57 9.11 2.21
CA PRO A 107 -17.50 10.09 3.28
C PRO A 107 -18.38 11.31 2.98
N ALA A 108 -18.98 11.92 4.00
CA ALA A 108 -19.94 13.01 3.85
C ALA A 108 -19.39 14.19 3.00
N GLU A 109 -18.11 14.52 3.17
CA GLU A 109 -17.42 15.61 2.45
C GLU A 109 -16.60 15.14 1.24
N GLY A 110 -16.55 13.83 0.96
CA GLY A 110 -15.79 13.31 -0.18
C GLY A 110 -16.43 13.71 -1.51
N PRO A 111 -15.69 13.91 -2.61
CA PRO A 111 -16.26 14.17 -3.94
C PRO A 111 -17.08 12.97 -4.49
N PRO A 112 -17.87 13.15 -5.57
CA PRO A 112 -18.54 12.03 -6.22
C PRO A 112 -17.55 10.97 -6.72
N GLY A 113 -17.76 9.71 -6.35
CA GLY A 113 -16.85 8.61 -6.68
C GLY A 113 -17.20 7.31 -5.95
N ALA A 114 -16.45 6.26 -6.26
CA ALA A 114 -16.48 5.01 -5.51
C ALA A 114 -15.39 5.05 -4.43
N TYR A 115 -15.69 4.46 -3.27
CA TYR A 115 -14.81 4.48 -2.10
C TYR A 115 -14.57 3.07 -1.60
N PHE A 116 -13.33 2.81 -1.19
CA PHE A 116 -12.90 1.49 -0.79
C PHE A 116 -12.06 1.54 0.48
N ALA A 117 -12.17 0.48 1.28
CA ALA A 117 -11.17 0.09 2.27
C ALA A 117 -10.34 -1.07 1.72
N LEU A 118 -9.04 -1.09 1.99
CA LEU A 118 -8.17 -2.21 1.67
C LEU A 118 -8.26 -3.27 2.79
N ASP A 119 -8.67 -4.47 2.42
CA ASP A 119 -8.43 -5.69 3.19
C ASP A 119 -6.97 -6.09 2.98
N VAL A 120 -6.11 -5.81 3.97
CA VAL A 120 -4.65 -5.88 3.83
C VAL A 120 -4.17 -7.32 3.87
N THR A 121 -3.50 -7.77 2.82
CA THR A 121 -2.92 -9.12 2.73
C THR A 121 -1.40 -9.13 2.79
N GLU A 122 -0.77 -7.97 2.55
CA GLU A 122 0.68 -7.84 2.55
C GLU A 122 1.09 -6.38 2.81
N VAL A 123 2.11 -6.21 3.64
CA VAL A 123 2.81 -4.94 3.86
C VAL A 123 4.29 -5.19 3.62
N VAL A 124 4.94 -4.39 2.79
CA VAL A 124 6.38 -4.53 2.49
C VAL A 124 7.08 -3.20 2.71
N HIS A 125 8.25 -3.25 3.33
CA HIS A 125 9.22 -2.18 3.38
C HIS A 125 10.52 -2.67 2.76
N THR A 126 11.07 -1.91 1.82
CA THR A 126 12.33 -2.19 1.14
C THR A 126 13.28 -1.03 1.38
N ARG A 127 14.46 -1.29 1.91
CA ARG A 127 15.50 -0.27 2.19
C ARG A 127 16.90 -0.84 1.96
N LEU A 128 17.91 0.01 2.12
CA LEU A 128 19.28 -0.45 2.31
C LEU A 128 19.54 -0.75 3.79
N ASP A 129 20.51 -1.61 4.06
CA ASP A 129 21.08 -1.81 5.40
C ASP A 129 21.87 -0.58 5.87
N GLU A 130 22.31 -0.56 7.13
CA GLU A 130 23.07 0.60 7.67
C GLU A 130 24.38 0.85 6.92
N SER A 131 24.93 -0.16 6.22
CA SER A 131 26.14 -0.04 5.43
C SER A 131 25.91 0.52 4.02
N GLY A 132 24.65 0.56 3.56
CA GLY A 132 24.31 0.96 2.19
C GLY A 132 24.65 -0.10 1.13
N THR A 133 25.03 -1.31 1.54
CA THR A 133 25.53 -2.35 0.62
C THR A 133 24.56 -3.48 0.35
N ARG A 134 23.52 -3.63 1.19
CA ARG A 134 22.54 -4.73 1.05
C ARG A 134 21.13 -4.22 0.95
N LEU A 135 20.32 -4.87 0.12
CA LEU A 135 18.88 -4.66 0.10
C LEU A 135 18.22 -5.47 1.22
N VAL A 136 17.51 -4.78 2.10
CA VAL A 136 16.70 -5.37 3.18
C VAL A 136 15.24 -5.22 2.83
N VAL A 137 14.52 -6.34 2.83
CA VAL A 137 13.08 -6.41 2.59
C VAL A 137 12.41 -7.00 3.82
N THR A 138 11.61 -6.19 4.49
CA THR A 138 10.74 -6.65 5.59
C THR A 138 9.32 -6.73 5.07
N SER A 139 8.69 -7.89 5.22
CA SER A 139 7.30 -8.12 4.83
C SER A 139 6.47 -8.62 6.00
N TRP A 140 5.20 -8.25 6.02
CA TRP A 140 4.21 -8.74 6.96
C TRP A 140 3.00 -9.28 6.22
N HIS A 141 2.45 -10.38 6.73
CA HIS A 141 1.20 -10.96 6.25
C HIS A 141 0.31 -11.38 7.42
N PRO A 142 -1.03 -11.32 7.27
CA PRO A 142 -1.94 -11.79 8.29
C PRO A 142 -1.69 -13.27 8.60
N GLY A 143 -1.65 -13.61 9.89
CA GLY A 143 -1.42 -14.97 10.38
C GLY A 143 0.03 -15.46 10.29
N ARG A 144 0.88 -14.87 9.44
CA ARG A 144 2.33 -15.21 9.35
C ARG A 144 3.20 -14.24 10.14
N GLY A 145 2.77 -13.00 10.31
CA GLY A 145 3.56 -11.95 10.94
C GLY A 145 4.71 -11.47 10.05
N THR A 146 5.72 -10.88 10.69
CA THR A 146 6.83 -10.22 10.02
C THR A 146 7.95 -11.20 9.65
N THR A 147 8.49 -11.07 8.44
CA THR A 147 9.69 -11.75 7.95
C THR A 147 10.64 -10.74 7.32
N THR A 148 11.94 -10.91 7.53
CA THR A 148 12.97 -10.06 6.93
C THR A 148 13.93 -10.89 6.10
N LEU A 149 14.18 -10.42 4.88
CA LEU A 149 15.18 -10.95 3.96
C LEU A 149 16.25 -9.87 3.74
N SER A 150 17.52 -10.26 3.74
CA SER A 150 18.63 -9.43 3.31
C SER A 150 19.34 -10.13 2.15
N ARG A 151 19.71 -9.37 1.11
CA ARG A 151 20.47 -9.87 -0.05
C ARG A 151 21.47 -8.82 -0.54
N ASP A 152 22.56 -9.33 -1.12
CA ASP A 152 23.59 -8.54 -1.80
C ASP A 152 23.10 -8.05 -3.17
#